data_AF-K2K9T1-F1
#
_entry.id   AF-K2K9T1-F1
#
_cell.length_a   1.000
_cell.length_b   1.000
_cell.length_c   1.000
_cell.angle_alpha   90.00
_cell.angle_beta   90.00
_cell.angle_gamma   90.00
#
_symmetry.space_group_name_H-M   'P 1'
#
loop_
_entity.id
_entity.type
_entity.pdbx_description
1 polymer ?
#
loop_
_entity_poly.entity_id
_entity_poly.type
_entity_poly.pdbx_seq_one_letter_code
_entity_poly.pdbx_strand_id
1 'polypeptide(L)'
;MSKVLFARAQRLGQALMLPVAILPAAGLVLGLGAASPHWWSPALSAWLYQTGDAVFAHLGLLFAVGVATGLSRNDGSAALAAVLAYLITNAGLDAFAGGPVDTGAAGGVLVGLMVAYVASFSRHWQAPAA
;
A
#
# COMPACT_ATOMS: atom_id res chain seq x y z
N MET A 1 12.45 22.06 -16.06
CA MET A 1 12.05 20.73 -15.56
C MET A 1 12.08 19.75 -16.73
N SER A 2 12.85 18.67 -16.66
CA SER A 2 12.96 17.71 -17.78
C SER A 2 11.64 16.96 -17.97
N LYS A 3 11.14 16.86 -19.22
CA LYS A 3 9.86 16.21 -19.56
C LYS A 3 9.73 14.78 -19.00
N VAL A 4 10.87 14.11 -18.80
CA VAL A 4 10.99 12.76 -18.22
C VAL A 4 10.57 12.73 -16.75
N LEU A 5 10.98 13.72 -15.94
CA LEU A 5 10.63 13.77 -14.52
C LEU A 5 9.12 13.95 -14.34
N PHE A 6 8.53 14.84 -15.14
CA PHE A 6 7.08 15.07 -15.15
C PHE A 6 6.31 13.80 -15.53
N ALA A 7 6.75 13.09 -16.58
CA ALA A 7 6.13 11.83 -16.99
C ALA A 7 6.21 10.73 -15.91
N ARG A 8 7.31 10.66 -15.14
CA ARG A 8 7.44 9.72 -14.01
C ARG A 8 6.51 10.10 -12.85
N ALA A 9 6.44 11.38 -12.51
CA ALA A 9 5.53 11.87 -11.47
C ALA A 9 4.06 11.60 -11.84
N GLN A 10 3.69 11.77 -13.10
CA GLN A 10 2.34 11.47 -13.59
C GLN A 10 1.99 9.97 -13.45
N ARG A 11 2.92 9.08 -13.81
CA ARG A 11 2.72 7.62 -13.63
C ARG A 11 2.62 7.22 -12.16
N LEU A 12 3.42 7.84 -11.31
CA LEU A 12 3.30 7.64 -9.86
C LEU A 12 1.93 8.09 -9.35
N GLY A 13 1.47 9.27 -9.76
CA GLY A 13 0.13 9.76 -9.44
C GLY A 13 -0.97 8.79 -9.87
N GLN A 14 -0.86 8.21 -11.07
CA GLN A 14 -1.79 7.17 -11.56
C GLN A 14 -1.72 5.88 -10.72
N ALA A 15 -0.54 5.43 -10.33
CA ALA A 15 -0.39 4.24 -9.49
C ALA A 15 -0.96 4.42 -8.08
N LEU A 16 -0.86 5.63 -7.53
CA LEU A 16 -1.46 5.99 -6.25
C LEU A 16 -3.00 6.04 -6.29
N MET A 17 -3.62 6.06 -7.47
CA MET A 17 -5.09 6.03 -7.57
C MET A 17 -5.67 4.69 -7.11
N LEU A 18 -4.96 3.58 -7.27
CA LEU A 18 -5.46 2.24 -6.94
C LEU A 18 -5.83 2.12 -5.45
N PRO A 19 -4.93 2.49 -4.51
CA PRO A 19 -5.29 2.51 -3.08
C PRO A 19 -6.26 3.65 -2.75
N VAL A 20 -6.04 4.85 -3.27
CA VAL A 20 -6.88 6.03 -2.95
C VAL A 20 -8.35 5.81 -3.33
N ALA A 21 -8.64 5.02 -4.35
CA ALA A 21 -10.00 4.70 -4.76
C ALA A 21 -10.81 3.92 -3.70
N ILE A 22 -10.17 3.12 -2.83
CA ILE A 22 -10.88 2.33 -1.80
C ILE A 22 -11.08 3.09 -0.49
N LEU A 23 -10.29 4.14 -0.24
CA LEU A 23 -10.34 4.92 0.99
C LEU A 23 -11.72 5.53 1.28
N PRO A 24 -12.47 6.09 0.31
CA PRO A 24 -13.81 6.63 0.58
C PRO A 24 -14.80 5.58 1.09
N ALA A 25 -14.80 4.39 0.51
CA ALA A 25 -15.67 3.30 0.95
C ALA A 25 -15.30 2.83 2.36
N ALA A 26 -14.00 2.65 2.63
CA ALA A 26 -13.51 2.30 3.96
C ALA A 26 -13.84 3.38 5.01
N GLY A 27 -13.67 4.65 4.64
CA GLY A 27 -14.00 5.79 5.51
C GLY A 27 -15.48 5.90 5.83
N LEU A 28 -16.36 5.59 4.88
CA LEU A 28 -17.80 5.51 5.13
C LEU A 28 -18.15 4.39 6.10
N VAL A 29 -17.58 3.19 5.92
CA VAL A 29 -17.82 2.04 6.81
C VAL A 29 -17.32 2.34 8.23
N LEU A 30 -16.11 2.89 8.36
CA LEU A 30 -15.53 3.30 9.64
C LEU A 30 -16.37 4.40 10.31
N GLY A 31 -16.77 5.42 9.54
CA GLY A 31 -17.57 6.55 10.02
C GLY A 31 -18.96 6.12 10.49
N LEU A 32 -19.60 5.19 9.77
CA LEU A 32 -20.87 4.58 10.18
C LEU A 32 -20.71 3.79 11.49
N GLY A 33 -19.65 2.99 11.61
CA GLY A 33 -19.34 2.29 12.86
C GLY A 33 -19.10 3.24 14.04
N ALA A 34 -18.40 4.35 13.81
CA ALA A 34 -18.11 5.36 14.82
C ALA A 34 -19.35 6.18 15.23
N ALA A 35 -20.27 6.46 14.30
CA ALA A 35 -21.50 7.20 14.58
C ALA A 35 -22.42 6.46 15.56
N SER A 36 -22.35 5.12 15.60
CA SER A 36 -23.07 4.23 16.51
C SER A 36 -24.49 4.70 16.88
N PRO A 37 -25.39 4.94 15.89
CA PRO A 37 -26.73 5.43 16.16
C PRO A 37 -27.51 4.54 17.12
N HIS A 38 -28.35 5.17 17.95
CA HIS A 38 -29.14 4.49 18.98
C HIS A 38 -30.17 3.48 18.43
N TRP A 39 -30.47 3.51 17.12
CA TRP A 39 -31.51 2.72 16.48
C TRP A 39 -31.01 1.37 15.92
N TRP A 40 -29.71 1.07 15.99
CA TRP A 40 -29.17 -0.25 15.63
C TRP A 40 -28.31 -0.86 16.75
N SER A 41 -27.94 -2.14 16.61
CA SER A 41 -27.21 -2.87 17.65
C SER A 41 -25.79 -2.31 17.86
N PRO A 42 -25.31 -2.15 19.11
CA PRO A 42 -23.91 -1.83 19.41
C PRO A 42 -22.93 -2.84 18.79
N ALA A 43 -23.32 -4.10 18.68
CA ALA A 43 -22.50 -5.13 18.04
C ALA A 43 -22.28 -4.85 16.55
N LEU A 44 -23.30 -4.31 15.84
CA LEU A 44 -23.17 -3.92 14.44
C LEU A 44 -22.23 -2.71 14.29
N SER A 45 -22.32 -1.74 15.20
CA SER A 45 -21.43 -0.57 15.19
C SER A 45 -19.97 -0.97 15.37
N ALA A 46 -19.70 -1.86 16.35
CA ALA A 46 -18.37 -2.39 16.59
C ALA A 46 -17.83 -3.18 15.39
N TRP A 47 -18.68 -3.99 14.75
CA TRP A 47 -18.31 -4.75 13.54
C TRP A 47 -17.96 -3.82 12.37
N LEU A 48 -18.78 -2.80 12.10
CA LEU A 48 -18.51 -1.80 11.06
C LEU A 48 -17.22 -1.02 11.34
N TYR A 49 -17.03 -0.59 12.60
CA TYR A 49 -15.84 0.14 13.00
C TYR A 49 -14.56 -0.68 12.77
N GLN A 50 -14.51 -1.92 13.27
CA GLN A 50 -13.35 -2.79 13.10
C GLN A 50 -13.08 -3.13 11.63
N THR A 51 -14.13 -3.35 10.84
CA THR A 51 -13.99 -3.67 9.41
C THR A 51 -13.45 -2.48 8.61
N GLY A 52 -13.94 -1.27 8.91
CA GLY A 52 -13.42 -0.04 8.29
C GLY A 52 -11.98 0.25 8.71
N ASP A 53 -11.70 0.11 10.02
CA ASP A 53 -10.38 0.39 10.60
C ASP A 53 -9.31 -0.54 10.05
N ALA A 54 -9.64 -1.81 9.76
CA ALA A 54 -8.70 -2.77 9.18
C ALA A 54 -8.03 -2.26 7.88
N VAL A 55 -8.75 -1.49 7.05
CA VAL A 55 -8.19 -0.88 5.83
C VAL A 55 -7.18 0.21 6.17
N PHE A 56 -7.50 1.05 7.17
CA PHE A 56 -6.64 2.13 7.63
C PHE A 56 -5.38 1.60 8.33
N ALA A 57 -5.53 0.55 9.14
CA ALA A 57 -4.44 -0.14 9.83
C ALA A 57 -3.41 -0.77 8.88
N HIS A 58 -3.80 -1.10 7.64
CA HIS A 58 -2.92 -1.71 6.63
C HIS A 58 -2.64 -0.77 5.44
N LEU A 59 -2.82 0.55 5.62
CA LEU A 59 -2.62 1.52 4.54
C LEU A 59 -1.24 1.44 3.90
N GLY A 60 -0.19 1.29 4.69
CA GLY A 60 1.16 1.14 4.16
C GLY A 60 1.28 -0.03 3.18
N LEU A 61 0.70 -1.19 3.52
CA LEU A 61 0.70 -2.35 2.64
C LEU A 61 -0.10 -2.10 1.35
N LEU A 62 -1.27 -1.48 1.45
CA LEU A 62 -2.09 -1.12 0.28
C LEU A 62 -1.33 -0.19 -0.67
N PHE A 63 -0.65 0.83 -0.12
CA PHE A 63 0.17 1.74 -0.90
C PHE A 63 1.40 1.05 -1.52
N ALA A 64 2.06 0.14 -0.80
CA ALA A 64 3.19 -0.63 -1.34
C ALA A 64 2.78 -1.44 -2.57
N VAL A 65 1.66 -2.18 -2.46
CA VAL A 65 1.14 -2.99 -3.57
C VAL A 65 0.66 -2.11 -4.72
N GLY A 66 -0.11 -1.06 -4.45
CA GLY A 66 -0.65 -0.17 -5.49
C GLY A 66 0.46 0.54 -6.28
N VAL A 67 1.49 1.05 -5.61
CA VAL A 67 2.62 1.70 -6.27
C VAL A 67 3.44 0.69 -7.07
N ALA A 68 3.78 -0.47 -6.48
CA ALA A 68 4.59 -1.47 -7.16
C ALA A 68 3.91 -2.00 -8.44
N THR A 69 2.62 -2.34 -8.36
CA THR A 69 1.83 -2.83 -9.50
C THR A 69 1.60 -1.76 -10.55
N GLY A 70 1.21 -0.55 -10.13
CA GLY A 70 0.95 0.57 -11.03
C GLY A 70 2.18 1.00 -11.83
N LEU A 71 3.37 0.98 -11.24
CA LEU A 71 4.63 1.27 -11.96
C LEU A 71 5.15 0.07 -12.77
N SER A 72 4.76 -1.15 -12.44
CA SER A 72 5.27 -2.38 -13.08
C SER A 72 4.40 -2.89 -14.22
N ARG A 73 3.57 -2.03 -14.83
CA ARG A 73 2.63 -2.39 -15.92
C ARG A 73 1.61 -3.46 -15.50
N ASN A 74 1.16 -3.40 -14.24
CA ASN A 74 0.16 -4.30 -13.69
C ASN A 74 0.60 -5.78 -13.65
N ASP A 75 1.90 -6.01 -13.43
CA ASP A 75 2.47 -7.34 -13.24
C ASP A 75 2.12 -7.88 -11.83
N GLY A 76 1.44 -9.03 -11.78
CA GLY A 76 1.06 -9.69 -10.53
C GLY A 76 2.26 -10.14 -9.68
N SER A 77 3.41 -10.41 -10.30
CA SER A 77 4.63 -10.76 -9.56
C SER A 77 5.16 -9.57 -8.75
N ALA A 78 5.03 -8.34 -9.26
CA ALA A 78 5.40 -7.12 -8.54
C ALA A 78 4.47 -6.87 -7.35
N ALA A 79 3.20 -7.28 -7.42
CA ALA A 79 2.27 -7.21 -6.29
C ALA A 79 2.75 -8.09 -5.13
N LEU A 80 3.05 -9.36 -5.42
CA LEU A 80 3.55 -10.31 -4.43
C LEU A 80 4.89 -9.87 -3.85
N ALA A 81 5.81 -9.39 -4.70
CA ALA A 81 7.09 -8.85 -4.26
C ALA A 81 6.91 -7.65 -3.31
N ALA A 82 5.92 -6.79 -3.56
CA ALA A 82 5.63 -5.64 -2.70
C ALA A 82 5.09 -6.03 -1.33
N VAL A 83 4.23 -7.05 -1.25
CA VAL A 83 3.77 -7.59 0.04
C VAL A 83 4.95 -8.09 0.85
N LEU A 84 5.82 -8.91 0.26
CA LEU A 84 7.00 -9.46 0.95
C LEU A 84 7.97 -8.36 1.38
N ALA A 85 8.28 -7.43 0.47
CA ALA A 85 9.19 -6.31 0.75
C ALA A 85 8.65 -5.43 1.89
N TYR A 86 7.34 -5.18 1.94
CA TYR A 86 6.72 -4.40 3.00
C TYR A 86 6.81 -5.11 4.36
N LEU A 87 6.50 -6.41 4.41
CA LEU A 87 6.61 -7.18 5.65
C LEU A 87 8.04 -7.28 6.17
N ILE A 88 9.02 -7.50 5.27
CA ILE A 88 10.45 -7.56 5.63
C ILE A 88 10.92 -6.19 6.14
N THR A 89 10.50 -5.11 5.49
CA THR A 89 10.87 -3.75 5.88
C THR A 89 10.29 -3.41 7.25
N ASN A 90 9.02 -3.74 7.51
CA ASN A 90 8.41 -3.49 8.81
C ASN A 90 9.08 -4.31 9.92
N ALA A 91 9.32 -5.60 9.70
CA ALA A 91 10.03 -6.44 10.67
C ALA A 91 11.47 -5.94 10.94
N GLY A 92 12.16 -5.46 9.91
CA GLY A 92 13.49 -4.87 10.05
C GLY A 92 13.47 -3.55 10.83
N LEU A 93 12.49 -2.70 10.59
CA LEU A 93 12.30 -1.45 11.34
C LEU A 93 11.95 -1.72 12.81
N ASP A 94 11.06 -2.69 13.05
CA ASP A 94 10.66 -3.06 14.42
C ASP A 94 11.85 -3.59 15.22
N ALA A 95 12.68 -4.43 14.59
CA ALA A 95 13.91 -4.94 15.19
C ALA A 95 14.96 -3.83 15.45
N PHE A 96 15.08 -2.87 14.54
CA PHE A 96 16.04 -1.78 14.67
C PHE A 96 15.61 -0.73 15.71
N ALA A 97 14.33 -0.39 15.76
CA ALA A 97 13.78 0.61 16.67
C ALA A 97 13.49 0.06 18.08
N GLY A 98 13.49 -1.27 18.26
CA GLY A 98 13.18 -1.91 19.53
C GLY A 98 11.69 -1.92 19.87
N GLY A 99 10.82 -1.82 18.87
CA GLY A 99 9.36 -1.77 19.02
C GLY A 99 8.65 -1.49 17.70
N PRO A 100 7.31 -1.67 17.65
CA PRO A 100 6.55 -1.49 16.43
C PRO A 100 6.64 -0.06 15.90
N VAL A 101 7.05 0.09 14.64
CA VAL A 101 7.16 1.38 13.95
C VAL A 101 6.04 1.52 12.92
N ASP A 102 5.16 2.50 13.12
CA ASP A 102 4.16 2.85 12.12
C ASP A 102 4.75 3.83 11.09
N THR A 103 5.00 3.32 9.88
CA THR A 103 5.48 4.12 8.74
C THR A 103 4.33 4.69 7.89
N GLY A 104 3.09 4.27 8.17
CA GLY A 104 1.88 4.66 7.45
C GLY A 104 1.96 4.48 5.94
N ALA A 105 1.16 5.28 5.23
CA ALA A 105 1.13 5.29 3.76
C ALA A 105 2.49 5.66 3.14
N ALA A 106 3.27 6.52 3.79
CA ALA A 106 4.56 6.97 3.29
C ALA A 106 5.58 5.83 3.18
N GLY A 107 5.70 5.00 4.22
CA GLY A 107 6.55 3.80 4.19
C GLY A 107 6.12 2.83 3.09
N GLY A 108 4.81 2.64 2.95
CA GLY A 108 4.21 1.88 1.85
C GLY A 108 4.66 2.35 0.46
N VAL A 109 4.52 3.64 0.18
CA VAL A 109 4.92 4.24 -1.11
C VAL A 109 6.42 4.04 -1.37
N LEU A 110 7.27 4.22 -0.37
CA LEU A 110 8.72 4.05 -0.51
C LEU A 110 9.08 2.60 -0.85
N VAL A 111 8.50 1.63 -0.14
CA VAL A 111 8.68 0.21 -0.44
C VAL A 111 8.18 -0.12 -1.84
N GLY A 112 6.99 0.36 -2.23
CA GLY A 112 6.43 0.12 -3.56
C GLY A 112 7.29 0.70 -4.68
N LEU A 113 7.86 1.89 -4.48
CA LEU A 113 8.83 2.51 -5.41
C LEU A 113 10.11 1.67 -5.52
N MET A 114 10.62 1.16 -4.40
CA MET A 114 11.80 0.29 -4.36
C MET A 114 11.56 -1.00 -5.14
N VAL A 115 10.41 -1.64 -4.95
CA VAL A 115 10.02 -2.86 -5.65
C VAL A 115 9.86 -2.59 -7.15
N ALA A 116 9.18 -1.52 -7.53
CA ALA A 116 9.04 -1.13 -8.93
C ALA A 116 10.40 -0.85 -9.60
N TYR A 117 11.32 -0.24 -8.86
CA TYR A 117 12.69 -0.01 -9.33
C TYR A 117 13.44 -1.33 -9.55
N VAL A 118 13.41 -2.23 -8.57
CA VAL A 118 14.05 -3.56 -8.68
C VAL A 118 13.43 -4.39 -9.81
N ALA A 119 12.10 -4.38 -9.94
CA ALA A 119 11.39 -5.05 -11.03
C ALA A 119 11.72 -4.43 -12.40
N SER A 120 12.09 -3.15 -12.45
CA SER A 120 12.59 -2.54 -13.67
C SER A 120 14.01 -2.98 -14.01
N PHE A 121 14.86 -3.19 -13.01
CA PHE A 121 16.24 -3.63 -13.17
C PHE A 121 16.34 -5.11 -13.54
N SER A 122 15.53 -5.98 -12.94
CA SER A 122 15.55 -7.43 -13.20
C SER A 122 15.21 -7.78 -14.64
N ARG A 123 14.39 -6.97 -15.33
CA ARG A 123 14.11 -7.14 -16.77
C ARG A 123 15.34 -7.00 -17.67
N HIS A 124 16.40 -6.37 -17.17
CA HIS A 124 17.67 -6.23 -17.90
C HIS A 124 18.64 -7.37 -17.61
N TRP A 125 18.37 -8.21 -16.60
CA TRP A 125 19.17 -9.40 -16.30
C TRP A 125 18.64 -10.61 -17.08
N GLN A 126 19.41 -11.07 -18.06
CA GLN A 126 19.23 -12.38 -18.67
C GLN A 126 20.12 -13.34 -17.89
N ALA A 127 19.53 -14.35 -17.24
CA ALA A 127 20.30 -15.36 -16.54
C ALA A 127 21.24 -16.06 -17.55
N PRO A 128 22.51 -16.33 -17.21
CA PRO A 128 23.38 -17.10 -18.08
C PRO A 128 22.69 -18.45 -18.36
N ALA A 129 22.57 -18.80 -19.64
CA ALA A 129 22.02 -20.09 -20.04
C ALA A 129 22.86 -21.20 -19.37
N ALA A 130 22.19 -22.01 -18.54
CA ALA A 130 22.79 -23.20 -17.94
C ALA A 130 23.04 -24.28 -18.99
#